data_AF-A0A6B2THJ9-F1
#
_entry.id   AF-A0A6B2THJ9-F1
#
_cell.length_a   1.000
_cell.length_b   1.000
_cell.length_c   1.000
_cell.angle_alpha   90.00
_cell.angle_beta   90.00
_cell.angle_gamma   90.00
#
_symmetry.space_group_name_H-M   'P 1'
#
loop_
_entity.id
_entity.type
_entity.pdbx_description
1 polymer ?
#
loop_
_entity_poly.entity_id
_entity_poly.type
_entity_poly.pdbx_seq_one_letter_code
_entity_poly.pdbx_strand_id
1 'polypeptide(L)'
;QTVLTGRILPGAHPWLADHAIGGTVLLPGTAFLDLALHAGAETGCPVVEELTLQAPLLLPADTAVYLQVIVGAPDATGRRTVTVHSSSAPASGTEPQVQHATGTLTATPAHPGDAG
;
A
#
# COMPACT_ATOMS: atom_id res chain seq x y z
N GLN A 1 -11.55 -5.57 -10.36
CA GLN A 1 -10.60 -4.63 -9.73
C GLN A 1 -11.27 -4.05 -8.49
N THR A 2 -10.52 -3.89 -7.41
CA THR A 2 -10.97 -3.24 -6.17
C THR A 2 -10.05 -2.06 -5.87
N VAL A 3 -10.62 -0.95 -5.40
CA VAL A 3 -9.86 0.24 -4.98
C VAL A 3 -10.27 0.58 -3.55
N LEU A 4 -9.32 0.56 -2.63
CA LEU A 4 -9.49 1.03 -1.27
C LEU A 4 -8.87 2.42 -1.16
N THR A 5 -9.58 3.35 -0.54
CA THR A 5 -9.09 4.72 -0.34
C THR A 5 -8.95 5.01 1.14
N GLY A 6 -7.93 5.79 1.48
CA GLY A 6 -7.61 6.16 2.86
C GLY A 6 -7.05 7.56 2.94
N ARG A 7 -6.92 8.07 4.16
CA ARG A 7 -6.33 9.39 4.41
C ARG A 7 -5.51 9.34 5.67
N ILE A 8 -4.25 9.78 5.58
CA ILE A 8 -3.35 9.92 6.71
C ILE A 8 -3.23 11.40 7.04
N LEU A 9 -3.47 11.74 8.31
CA LEU A 9 -3.12 13.02 8.91
C LEU A 9 -2.11 12.74 10.02
N PRO A 10 -0.82 13.10 9.88
CA PRO A 10 0.20 12.75 10.86
C PRO A 10 -0.11 13.29 12.27
N GLY A 11 -0.66 14.50 12.38
CA GLY A 11 -1.13 15.07 13.64
C GLY A 11 -2.20 14.25 14.37
N ALA A 12 -2.89 13.33 13.70
CA ALA A 12 -3.87 12.42 14.31
C ALA A 12 -3.25 11.09 14.79
N HIS A 13 -1.99 10.81 14.45
CA HIS A 13 -1.30 9.55 14.74
C HIS A 13 0.11 9.83 15.28
N PRO A 14 0.26 10.13 16.59
CA PRO A 14 1.53 10.53 17.18
C PRO A 14 2.68 9.54 16.92
N TRP A 15 2.38 8.24 16.85
CA TRP A 15 3.36 7.18 16.56
C TRP A 15 4.02 7.31 15.18
N LEU A 16 3.39 7.98 14.20
CA LEU A 16 4.01 8.21 12.89
C LEU A 16 5.23 9.13 13.01
N ALA A 17 5.21 10.09 13.95
CA ALA A 17 6.31 11.01 14.17
C ALA A 17 7.60 10.30 14.63
N ASP A 18 7.48 9.10 15.20
CA ASP A 18 8.61 8.29 15.67
C ASP A 18 9.39 7.62 14.52
N HIS A 19 8.85 7.64 13.29
CA HIS A 19 9.53 7.12 12.10
C HIS A 19 10.07 8.25 11.21
N ALA A 20 11.13 8.91 11.69
CA ALA A 20 11.78 10.02 11.00
C ALA A 20 13.19 9.68 10.52
N ILE A 21 13.50 10.00 9.27
CA ILE A 21 14.86 9.89 8.69
C ILE A 21 15.36 11.30 8.40
N GLY A 22 16.46 11.70 9.05
CA GLY A 22 17.01 13.05 8.91
C GLY A 22 16.00 14.17 9.26
N GLY A 23 15.09 13.90 10.20
CA GLY A 23 14.03 14.84 10.60
C GLY A 23 12.79 14.86 9.69
N THR A 24 12.76 14.06 8.62
CA THR A 24 11.59 13.92 7.75
C THR A 24 10.78 12.69 8.15
N VAL A 25 9.51 12.88 8.49
CA VAL A 25 8.60 11.78 8.83
C VAL A 25 8.23 11.02 7.56
N LEU A 26 8.45 9.71 7.58
CA LEU A 26 8.13 8.80 6.49
C LEU A 26 7.12 7.76 6.95
N LEU A 27 6.25 7.33 6.05
CA LEU A 27 5.45 6.14 6.32
C LEU A 27 6.40 4.92 6.41
N PRO A 28 6.36 4.13 7.50
CA PRO A 28 7.20 2.95 7.63
C PRO A 28 6.95 1.95 6.51
N GLY A 29 8.01 1.24 6.08
CA GLY A 29 7.91 0.17 5.08
C GLY A 29 6.85 -0.89 5.42
N THR A 30 6.74 -1.24 6.71
CA THR A 30 5.77 -2.21 7.22
C THR A 30 4.32 -1.74 7.09
N ALA A 31 4.07 -0.44 7.10
CA ALA A 31 2.71 0.06 6.90
C ALA A 31 2.21 -0.20 5.47
N PHE A 32 3.08 -0.22 4.46
CA PHE A 32 2.68 -0.65 3.11
C PHE A 32 2.32 -2.14 3.06
N LEU A 33 3.05 -2.97 3.82
CA LEU A 33 2.73 -4.39 3.95
C LEU A 33 1.36 -4.59 4.61
N ASP A 34 1.08 -3.86 5.69
CA ASP A 34 -0.21 -3.92 6.39
C ASP A 34 -1.37 -3.49 5.48
N LEU A 35 -1.18 -2.42 4.69
CA LEU A 35 -2.15 -1.98 3.68
C LEU A 35 -2.40 -3.07 2.61
N ALA A 36 -1.35 -3.73 2.14
CA ALA A 36 -1.46 -4.80 1.16
C ALA A 36 -2.16 -6.03 1.73
N LEU A 37 -1.84 -6.44 2.96
CA LEU A 37 -2.51 -7.54 3.67
C LEU A 37 -3.99 -7.25 3.89
N HIS A 38 -4.34 -6.03 4.30
CA HIS A 38 -5.73 -5.63 4.48
C HIS A 38 -6.50 -5.68 3.16
N ALA A 39 -5.95 -5.10 2.08
CA ALA A 39 -6.57 -5.16 0.76
C ALA A 39 -6.68 -6.59 0.21
N GLY A 40 -5.70 -7.44 0.52
CA GLY A 40 -5.73 -8.87 0.21
C GLY A 40 -6.85 -9.61 0.92
N ALA A 41 -7.03 -9.37 2.21
CA ALA A 41 -8.14 -9.95 2.98
C ALA A 41 -9.51 -9.55 2.39
N GLU A 42 -9.70 -8.28 2.04
CA GLU A 42 -10.93 -7.76 1.41
C GLU A 42 -11.21 -8.35 0.02
N THR A 43 -10.20 -8.95 -0.64
CA THR A 43 -10.31 -9.48 -2.01
C THR A 43 -10.15 -11.00 -2.12
N GLY A 44 -10.07 -11.70 -0.97
CA GLY A 44 -9.91 -13.15 -0.92
C GLY A 44 -8.50 -13.64 -1.26
N CYS A 45 -7.50 -12.75 -1.24
CA CYS A 45 -6.09 -13.05 -1.46
C CYS A 45 -5.25 -12.50 -0.29
N PRO A 46 -5.36 -13.08 0.93
CA PRO A 46 -4.80 -12.49 2.15
C PRO A 46 -3.28 -12.64 2.28
N VAL A 47 -2.62 -13.36 1.37
CA VAL A 47 -1.17 -13.58 1.42
C VAL A 47 -0.46 -12.62 0.47
N VAL A 48 0.57 -11.94 0.96
CA VAL A 48 1.50 -11.18 0.14
C VAL A 48 2.62 -12.10 -0.28
N GLU A 49 2.70 -12.45 -1.56
CA GLU A 49 3.77 -13.28 -2.11
C GLU A 49 5.06 -12.46 -2.30
N GLU A 50 4.90 -11.23 -2.81
CA GLU A 50 5.99 -10.29 -2.99
C GLU A 50 5.46 -8.86 -2.83
N LEU A 51 6.26 -7.98 -2.22
CA LEU A 51 6.02 -6.55 -2.18
C LEU A 51 7.33 -5.79 -2.38
N THR A 52 7.39 -4.99 -3.44
CA THR A 52 8.51 -4.10 -3.74
C THR A 52 8.15 -2.67 -3.35
N LEU A 53 8.98 -2.05 -2.51
CA LEU A 53 8.89 -0.63 -2.18
C LEU A 53 9.69 0.19 -3.20
N GLN A 54 9.04 1.15 -3.85
CA GLN A 54 9.60 1.89 -4.98
C GLN A 54 10.00 3.33 -4.61
N ALA A 55 9.19 3.99 -3.79
CA ALA A 55 9.43 5.36 -3.36
C ALA A 55 8.96 5.57 -1.92
N PRO A 56 9.69 6.34 -1.09
CA PRO A 56 9.23 6.68 0.25
C PRO A 56 7.96 7.54 0.18
N LEU A 57 7.10 7.41 1.19
CA LEU A 57 5.97 8.33 1.38
C LEU A 57 6.28 9.29 2.51
N LEU A 58 6.42 10.57 2.16
CA LEU A 58 6.62 11.64 3.12
C LEU A 58 5.29 12.03 3.76
N LEU A 59 5.33 12.34 5.05
CA LEU A 59 4.16 12.68 5.85
C LEU A 59 4.35 14.08 6.46
N PRO A 60 3.96 15.16 5.76
CA PRO A 60 4.06 16.51 6.30
C PRO A 60 3.10 16.66 7.49
N ALA A 61 3.59 17.24 8.59
CA ALA A 61 2.91 17.25 9.89
C ALA A 61 1.43 17.69 9.83
N ASP A 62 1.15 18.73 9.05
CA ASP A 62 -0.15 19.41 9.01
C ASP A 62 -0.93 19.18 7.71
N THR A 63 -0.46 18.27 6.85
CA THR A 63 -1.07 18.02 5.53
C THR A 63 -1.62 16.61 5.45
N ALA A 64 -2.88 16.49 5.00
CA ALA A 64 -3.47 15.20 4.70
C ALA A 64 -2.82 14.59 3.45
N VAL A 65 -2.44 13.32 3.56
CA VAL A 65 -2.05 12.50 2.42
C VAL A 65 -3.18 11.53 2.11
N TYR A 66 -3.63 11.50 0.87
CA TYR A 66 -4.65 10.57 0.41
C TYR A 66 -3.97 9.33 -0.15
N LEU A 67 -4.43 8.16 0.29
CA LEU A 67 -3.91 6.87 -0.13
C LEU A 67 -4.91 6.14 -1.02
N GLN A 68 -4.38 5.40 -1.98
CA GLN A 68 -5.13 4.42 -2.75
C GLN A 68 -4.39 3.09 -2.77
N VAL A 69 -5.10 2.01 -2.47
CA VAL A 69 -4.62 0.64 -2.67
C VAL A 69 -5.47 0.03 -3.77
N ILE A 70 -4.82 -0.33 -4.88
CA ILE A 70 -5.49 -0.87 -6.07
C ILE A 70 -5.15 -2.35 -6.17
N VAL A 71 -6.17 -3.20 -6.11
CA VAL A 71 -6.05 -4.64 -6.32
C VAL A 71 -6.62 -5.01 -7.68
N GLY A 72 -5.78 -5.63 -8.51
CA GLY A 72 -6.13 -6.08 -9.85
C GLY A 72 -7.24 -7.13 -9.90
N ALA A 73 -7.72 -7.38 -11.11
CA ALA A 73 -8.48 -8.61 -11.37
C ALA A 73 -7.59 -9.84 -11.11
N PRO A 74 -8.16 -10.99 -10.71
CA PRO A 74 -7.36 -12.20 -10.59
C PRO A 74 -6.86 -12.63 -11.98
N ASP A 75 -5.63 -13.11 -12.05
CA ASP A 75 -5.11 -13.79 -13.24
C ASP A 75 -5.64 -15.24 -13.34
N ALA A 76 -5.14 -16.00 -14.32
CA ALA A 76 -5.55 -17.39 -14.54
C ALA A 76 -5.25 -18.33 -13.35
N THR A 77 -4.32 -17.96 -12.48
CA THR A 77 -3.93 -18.69 -11.27
C THR A 77 -4.62 -18.17 -10.01
N GLY A 78 -5.47 -17.13 -10.15
CA GLY A 78 -6.12 -16.48 -9.02
C GLY A 78 -5.24 -15.46 -8.29
N ARG A 79 -4.00 -15.21 -8.73
CA ARG A 79 -3.11 -14.20 -8.15
C ARG A 79 -3.58 -12.81 -8.56
N ARG A 80 -3.33 -11.81 -7.73
CA ARG A 80 -3.76 -10.43 -7.97
C ARG A 80 -2.59 -9.48 -7.79
N THR A 81 -2.44 -8.53 -8.71
CA THR A 81 -1.52 -7.40 -8.49
C THR A 81 -2.07 -6.50 -7.40
N VAL A 82 -1.17 -5.90 -6.62
CA VAL A 82 -1.50 -4.82 -5.66
C VAL A 82 -0.54 -3.66 -5.87
N THR A 83 -1.07 -2.43 -5.84
CA THR A 83 -0.25 -1.22 -5.85
C THR A 83 -0.75 -0.23 -4.80
N VAL A 84 0.17 0.51 -4.19
CA VAL A 84 -0.13 1.56 -3.21
C VAL A 84 0.33 2.90 -3.77
N HIS A 85 -0.59 3.85 -3.83
CA HIS A 85 -0.37 5.19 -4.35
C HIS A 85 -0.72 6.24 -3.32
N SER A 86 -0.11 7.41 -3.43
CA SER A 86 -0.52 8.60 -2.68
C SER A 86 -0.78 9.80 -3.59
N SER A 87 -1.57 10.75 -3.07
CA SER A 87 -1.80 12.06 -3.67
C SER A 87 -2.03 13.13 -2.59
N SER A 88 -1.78 14.39 -2.96
CA SER A 88 -2.10 15.60 -2.19
C SER A 88 -3.61 15.88 -2.12
N ALA A 89 -4.41 15.30 -3.02
CA ALA A 89 -5.85 15.50 -3.12
C ALA A 89 -6.63 14.17 -3.10
N PRO A 90 -7.93 14.22 -2.77
CA PRO A 90 -8.78 13.03 -2.87
C PRO A 90 -8.85 12.51 -4.30
N ALA A 91 -9.23 11.23 -4.42
CA ALA A 91 -9.28 10.44 -5.66
C ALA A 91 -10.06 11.06 -6.84
N SER A 92 -10.89 12.08 -6.60
CA SER A 92 -11.66 12.80 -7.62
C SER A 92 -10.88 13.93 -8.29
N GLY A 93 -9.65 14.21 -7.86
CA GLY A 93 -8.80 15.28 -8.42
C GLY A 93 -7.95 14.83 -9.62
N THR A 94 -7.32 15.81 -10.27
CA THR A 94 -6.33 15.61 -11.36
C THR A 94 -4.89 15.62 -10.84
N GLU A 95 -4.71 15.61 -9.51
CA GLU A 95 -3.38 15.69 -8.90
C GLU A 95 -2.53 14.46 -9.26
N PRO A 96 -1.22 14.64 -9.44
CA PRO A 96 -0.33 13.54 -9.73
C PRO A 96 -0.36 12.50 -8.60
N GLN A 97 -0.30 11.23 -9.00
CA GLN A 97 -0.19 10.11 -8.08
C GLN A 97 1.25 9.60 -8.05
N VAL A 98 1.73 9.26 -6.85
CA VAL A 98 3.03 8.63 -6.66
C VAL A 98 2.81 7.18 -6.24
N GLN A 99 3.38 6.24 -6.99
CA GLN A 99 3.37 4.83 -6.62
C GLN A 99 4.50 4.56 -5.62
N HIS A 100 4.15 4.01 -4.46
CA HIS A 100 5.08 3.72 -3.37
C HIS A 100 5.42 2.25 -3.27
N ALA A 101 4.47 1.38 -3.61
CA ALA A 101 4.67 -0.06 -3.55
C ALA A 101 3.90 -0.76 -4.68
N THR A 102 4.45 -1.89 -5.11
CA THR A 102 3.82 -2.82 -6.06
C THR A 102 4.11 -4.24 -5.61
N GLY A 103 3.18 -5.17 -5.83
CA GLY A 103 3.35 -6.54 -5.38
C GLY A 103 2.31 -7.49 -5.93
N THR A 104 2.34 -8.71 -5.42
CA THR A 104 1.39 -9.76 -5.75
C THR A 104 0.77 -10.38 -4.51
N LEU A 105 -0.54 -10.58 -4.58
CA LEU A 105 -1.38 -11.20 -3.56
C LEU A 105 -1.88 -12.57 -4.03
N THR A 106 -1.98 -13.51 -3.10
CA THR A 106 -2.44 -14.89 -3.35
C THR A 106 -3.43 -15.36 -2.28
N ALA A 107 -4.24 -16.35 -2.61
CA ALA A 107 -5.20 -16.96 -1.68
C ALA A 107 -4.51 -17.80 -0.59
N THR A 108 -3.41 -18.47 -0.97
CA THR A 108 -2.64 -19.37 -0.11
C THR A 108 -1.15 -19.09 -0.26
N PRO A 109 -0.35 -19.34 0.78
CA PRO A 109 1.10 -19.23 0.67
C PRO A 109 1.61 -20.25 -0.35
N ALA A 110 2.56 -19.83 -1.20
CA ALA A 110 3.25 -20.74 -2.10
C ALA A 110 3.91 -21.85 -1.28
N HIS A 111 3.69 -23.12 -1.65
CA HIS A 111 4.45 -24.20 -1.06
C HIS A 111 5.84 -24.19 -1.70
N PRO A 112 6.93 -24.40 -0.95
CA PRO A 112 8.30 -24.39 -1.49
C PRO A 112 8.61 -25.49 -2.54
N GLY A 113 7.61 -26.15 -3.12
CA GLY A 113 7.74 -27.15 -4.20
C GLY A 113 6.98 -26.82 -5.49
N ASP A 114 6.25 -25.69 -5.57
CA ASP A 114 5.44 -25.33 -6.75
C ASP A 114 6.24 -24.57 -7.83
N ALA A 115 7.52 -24.28 -7.58
CA ALA A 115 8.46 -23.75 -8.56
C ALA A 115 9.16 -24.92 -9.30
N GLY A 116 8.42 -25.61 -10.17
CA GLY A 116 8.90 -26.70 -11.03
C GLY A 116 8.68 -26.39 -12.51
#